data_AF-A0A9E1YL72-F1
#
_entry.id   AF-A0A9E1YL72-F1
#
_cell.length_a   1.000
_cell.length_b   1.000
_cell.length_c   1.000
_cell.angle_alpha   90.00
_cell.angle_beta   90.00
_cell.angle_gamma   90.00
#
_symmetry.space_group_name_H-M   'P 1'
#
loop_
_entity.id
_entity.type
_entity.pdbx_description
1 polymer ?
#
loop_
_entity_poly.entity_id
_entity_poly.type
_entity_poly.pdbx_seq_one_letter_code
_entity_poly.pdbx_strand_id
1 'polypeptide(L)'
;MDYNKNCKVELHVHLDCSLSYEVVKKINPKITKTIYINEFVGSSCSCLNDYIKCADRAVEIMQSEEELELVTIDLFNQLKKDNVVYAAFYLINLFLPGALA
;
A
#
# COMPACT_ATOMS: atom_id res chain seq x y z
N MET A 1 -7.13 -16.39 20.77
CA MET A 1 -7.15 -17.30 19.61
C MET A 1 -6.06 -16.85 18.64
N ASP A 2 -5.32 -17.77 18.03
CA ASP A 2 -4.30 -17.46 17.02
C ASP A 2 -4.88 -17.72 15.63
N TYR A 3 -5.24 -16.64 14.92
CA TYR A 3 -5.88 -16.71 13.60
C TYR A 3 -4.87 -16.79 12.45
N ASN A 4 -3.56 -16.68 12.72
CA ASN A 4 -2.53 -16.69 11.68
C ASN A 4 -2.39 -18.05 10.98
N LYS A 5 -2.90 -19.12 11.61
CA LYS A 5 -2.86 -20.48 11.06
C LYS A 5 -4.01 -20.78 10.10
N ASN A 6 -5.00 -19.90 10.02
CA ASN A 6 -6.16 -20.12 9.16
C ASN A 6 -5.84 -19.69 7.73
N CYS A 7 -6.22 -20.52 6.75
CA CYS A 7 -6.19 -20.10 5.35
C CYS A 7 -7.24 -19.00 5.17
N LYS A 8 -6.82 -17.85 4.65
CA LYS A 8 -7.66 -16.66 4.51
C LYS A 8 -7.87 -16.27 3.06
N VAL A 9 -8.97 -15.58 2.82
CA VAL A 9 -9.33 -15.00 1.53
C VAL A 9 -9.49 -13.51 1.76
N GLU A 10 -8.71 -12.70 1.04
CA GLU A 10 -8.83 -11.25 1.03
C GLU A 10 -9.52 -10.82 -0.26
N LEU A 11 -10.64 -10.10 -0.18
CA LEU A 11 -11.40 -9.72 -1.36
C LEU A 11 -11.40 -8.22 -1.59
N HIS A 12 -10.95 -7.43 -0.62
CA HIS A 12 -10.98 -5.98 -0.68
C HIS A 12 -9.75 -5.39 -0.02
N VAL A 13 -8.65 -5.39 -0.77
CA VAL A 13 -7.45 -4.66 -0.38
C VAL A 13 -7.06 -3.65 -1.47
N HIS A 14 -6.62 -2.49 -1.02
CA HIS A 14 -6.17 -1.38 -1.85
C HIS A 14 -4.66 -1.37 -1.88
N LEU A 15 -4.06 -1.50 -3.07
CA LEU A 15 -2.61 -1.54 -3.22
C LEU A 15 -2.00 -0.23 -2.70
N ASP A 16 -2.62 0.90 -3.04
CA ASP A 16 -2.31 2.28 -2.65
C ASP A 16 -2.51 2.59 -1.16
N CYS A 17 -3.04 1.66 -0.36
CA CYS A 17 -3.17 1.82 1.09
C CYS A 17 -2.39 0.77 1.89
N SER A 18 -1.62 -0.09 1.21
CA SER A 18 -1.03 -1.29 1.81
C SER A 18 0.51 -1.30 1.79
N LEU A 19 1.14 -0.14 1.62
CA LEU A 19 2.59 -0.05 1.50
C LEU A 19 3.27 -0.21 2.87
N SER A 20 4.15 -1.20 2.98
CA SER A 20 4.99 -1.33 4.17
C SER A 20 6.05 -0.21 4.24
N TYR A 21 6.54 0.09 5.44
CA TYR A 21 7.68 1.00 5.60
C TYR A 21 8.90 0.56 4.79
N GLU A 22 9.13 -0.75 4.65
CA GLU A 22 10.31 -1.30 3.98
C GLU A 22 10.29 -0.98 2.48
N VAL A 23 9.13 -1.15 1.82
CA VAL A 23 9.02 -0.80 0.39
C VAL A 23 9.08 0.71 0.18
N VAL A 24 8.44 1.50 1.04
CA VAL A 24 8.54 2.97 0.96
C VAL A 24 9.98 3.43 1.17
N LYS A 25 10.72 2.81 2.08
CA LYS A 25 12.15 3.10 2.32
C LYS A 25 13.02 2.69 1.13
N LYS A 26 12.66 1.61 0.43
CA LYS A 26 13.36 1.17 -0.78
C LYS A 26 13.18 2.17 -1.92
N ILE A 27 11.97 2.67 -2.13
CA ILE A 27 11.65 3.66 -3.17
C ILE A 27 12.19 5.05 -2.81
N ASN A 28 12.01 5.48 -1.56
CA ASN A 28 12.51 6.74 -1.03
C ASN A 28 13.49 6.51 0.13
N PRO A 29 14.80 6.34 -0.14
CA PRO A 29 15.81 6.11 0.89
C PRO A 29 15.94 7.24 1.92
N LYS A 30 15.40 8.43 1.65
CA LYS A 30 15.44 9.55 2.60
C LYS A 30 14.32 9.50 3.64
N ILE A 31 13.30 8.66 3.45
CA ILE A 31 12.19 8.57 4.40
C ILE A 31 12.68 8.08 5.77
N THR A 32 12.11 8.65 6.83
CA THR A 32 12.30 8.21 8.20
C THR A 32 11.04 7.52 8.71
N LYS A 33 11.15 6.71 9.76
CA LYS A 33 9.98 6.06 10.36
C LYS A 33 8.91 7.08 10.80
N THR A 34 9.33 8.22 11.33
CA THR A 34 8.43 9.31 11.74
C THR A 34 7.67 9.89 10.55
N ILE A 35 8.36 10.17 9.43
CA ILE A 35 7.72 10.67 8.21
C ILE A 35 6.73 9.64 7.67
N TYR A 36 7.13 8.37 7.62
CA TYR A 36 6.24 7.29 7.19
C TYR A 36 4.95 7.22 8.02
N ILE A 37 5.06 7.25 9.35
CA ILE A 37 3.88 7.21 10.24
C ILE A 37 2.99 8.43 9.99
N ASN A 38 3.56 9.61 9.81
CA ASN A 38 2.77 10.83 9.64
C ASN A 38 2.11 10.93 8.25
N GLU A 39 2.72 10.39 7.20
CA GLU A 39 2.27 10.58 5.83
C GLU A 39 1.51 9.37 5.26
N PHE A 40 1.82 8.15 5.69
CA PHE A 40 1.29 6.91 5.12
C PHE A 40 0.37 6.15 6.08
N VAL A 41 0.38 6.48 7.37
CA VAL A 41 -0.46 5.80 8.37
C VAL A 41 -1.54 6.75 8.84
N GLY A 42 -2.80 6.39 8.57
CA GLY A 42 -3.95 7.11 9.10
C GLY A 42 -3.92 7.13 10.63
N SER A 43 -3.68 8.30 11.22
CA SER A 43 -3.88 8.54 12.66
C SER A 43 -5.38 8.65 12.96
N SER A 44 -5.78 9.02 14.19
CA SER A 44 -7.19 9.23 14.54
C SER A 44 -7.84 10.32 13.68
N CYS A 45 -8.33 9.94 12.50
CA CYS A 45 -9.01 10.83 11.57
C CYS A 45 -10.39 11.18 12.13
N SER A 46 -10.73 12.46 12.17
CA SER A 46 -12.06 12.92 12.57
C SER A 46 -13.11 12.64 11.50
N CYS A 47 -12.69 12.38 10.25
CA CYS A 47 -13.55 12.06 9.12
C CYS A 47 -12.85 11.20 8.05
N LEU A 48 -13.64 10.57 7.18
CA LEU A 48 -13.17 9.74 6.06
C LEU A 48 -12.22 10.50 5.13
N ASN A 49 -12.48 11.79 4.90
CA ASN A 49 -11.68 12.60 3.98
C ASN A 49 -10.21 12.74 4.45
N ASP A 50 -9.96 12.75 5.76
CA ASP A 50 -8.60 12.81 6.28
C ASP A 50 -7.87 11.47 6.15
N TYR A 51 -8.60 10.35 6.15
CA TYR A 51 -8.04 9.02 5.94
C TYR A 51 -7.60 8.81 4.48
N ILE A 52 -8.34 9.36 3.53
CA ILE A 52 -8.05 9.25 2.09
C ILE A 52 -6.73 9.94 1.72
N LYS A 53 -6.31 11.01 2.43
CA LYS A 53 -5.04 11.71 2.17
C LYS A 53 -3.80 10.82 2.28
N CYS A 54 -3.86 9.74 3.07
CA CYS A 54 -2.77 8.76 3.15
C CYS A 54 -2.59 8.02 1.81
N ALA A 55 -3.67 7.78 1.08
CA ALA A 55 -3.62 7.16 -0.24
C ALA A 55 -2.91 8.07 -1.25
N ASP A 56 -3.13 9.39 -1.20
CA ASP A 56 -2.47 10.35 -2.10
C ASP A 56 -0.93 10.24 -2.03
N ARG A 57 -0.38 10.10 -0.81
CA ARG A 57 1.09 9.95 -0.60
C ARG A 57 1.64 8.65 -1.14
N ALA A 58 0.88 7.57 -1.05
CA ALA A 58 1.24 6.29 -1.64
C ALA A 58 1.21 6.34 -3.16
N VAL A 59 0.19 6.97 -3.74
CA VAL A 59 0.07 7.18 -5.19
C VAL A 59 1.29 7.95 -5.71
N GLU A 60 1.72 9.02 -5.05
CA GLU A 60 2.89 9.83 -5.46
C GLU A 60 4.21 9.04 -5.65
N ILE A 61 4.40 7.91 -4.95
CA ILE A 61 5.63 7.10 -5.01
C ILE A 61 5.49 5.83 -5.85
N MET A 62 4.37 5.66 -6.55
CA MET A 62 4.07 4.51 -7.41
C MET A 62 3.91 4.92 -8.88
N GLN A 63 4.71 5.87 -9.37
CA GLN A 63 4.50 6.49 -10.68
C GLN A 63 5.23 5.77 -11.82
N SER A 64 6.13 4.84 -11.50
CA SER A 64 6.87 4.03 -12.47
C SER A 64 6.53 2.54 -12.36
N GLU A 65 6.83 1.80 -13.43
CA GLU A 65 6.64 0.34 -13.49
C GLU A 65 7.44 -0.38 -12.39
N GLU A 66 8.69 0.03 -12.17
CA GLU A 66 9.55 -0.56 -11.13
C GLU A 66 8.97 -0.34 -9.72
N GLU A 67 8.48 0.87 -9.42
CA GLU A 67 7.85 1.16 -8.13
C GLU A 67 6.58 0.33 -7.92
N LEU A 68 5.75 0.20 -8.96
CA LEU A 68 4.55 -0.64 -8.93
C LEU A 68 4.87 -2.12 -8.70
N GLU A 69 5.91 -2.64 -9.36
CA GLU A 69 6.38 -4.01 -9.15
C GLU A 69 6.84 -4.21 -7.69
N LEU A 70 7.64 -3.27 -7.17
CA LEU A 70 8.12 -3.33 -5.79
C LEU A 70 6.98 -3.34 -4.77
N VAL A 71 5.99 -2.46 -4.93
CA VAL A 71 4.83 -2.38 -4.04
C VAL A 71 3.93 -3.61 -4.16
N THR A 72 3.75 -4.13 -5.37
CA THR A 72 2.99 -5.37 -5.60
C THR A 72 3.65 -6.55 -4.88
N ILE A 73 4.96 -6.72 -5.05
CA ILE A 73 5.73 -7.77 -4.35
C ILE A 73 5.62 -7.62 -2.83
N ASP A 74 5.70 -6.39 -2.33
CA ASP A 74 5.53 -6.10 -0.90
C ASP A 74 4.15 -6.55 -0.38
N LEU A 75 3.06 -6.23 -1.08
CA LEU A 75 1.71 -6.67 -0.72
C LEU A 75 1.61 -8.20 -0.69
N PHE A 76 2.12 -8.90 -1.71
CA PHE A 76 2.10 -10.37 -1.73
C PHE A 76 2.89 -10.99 -0.57
N ASN A 77 4.02 -10.40 -0.18
CA ASN A 77 4.77 -10.85 0.98
C ASN A 77 3.98 -10.69 2.28
N GLN A 78 3.25 -9.57 2.43
CA GLN A 78 2.38 -9.34 3.58
C GLN A 78 1.22 -10.35 3.62
N LEU A 79 0.53 -10.56 2.50
CA LEU A 79 -0.58 -11.52 2.37
C LEU A 79 -0.13 -12.96 2.68
N LYS A 80 1.03 -13.37 2.16
CA LYS A 80 1.61 -14.69 2.42
C LYS A 80 1.97 -14.86 3.90
N LYS A 81 2.56 -13.84 4.52
CA LYS A 81 2.87 -13.85 5.95
C LYS A 81 1.60 -13.96 6.79
N ASP A 82 0.50 -13.40 6.29
CA ASP A 82 -0.81 -13.49 6.90
C ASP A 82 -1.59 -14.76 6.50
N ASN A 83 -0.98 -15.74 5.80
CA ASN A 83 -1.64 -16.98 5.38
C ASN A 83 -2.90 -16.77 4.51
N VAL A 84 -2.92 -15.70 3.71
CA VAL A 84 -3.93 -15.46 2.69
C VAL A 84 -3.59 -16.32 1.47
N VAL A 85 -4.53 -17.16 1.05
CA VAL A 85 -4.37 -18.10 -0.07
C VAL A 85 -5.00 -17.60 -1.37
N TYR A 86 -5.88 -16.61 -1.29
CA TYR A 86 -6.48 -15.93 -2.43
C TYR A 86 -6.69 -14.46 -2.07
N ALA A 87 -6.29 -13.57 -2.98
CA ALA A 87 -6.48 -12.14 -2.82
C ALA A 87 -7.06 -11.53 -4.09
N ALA A 88 -8.08 -10.68 -3.94
CA ALA A 88 -8.47 -9.69 -4.93
C ALA A 88 -8.07 -8.31 -4.40
N PHE A 89 -7.26 -7.60 -5.18
CA PHE A 89 -6.79 -6.27 -4.81
C PHE A 89 -7.06 -5.28 -5.93
N TYR A 90 -7.22 -4.03 -5.53
CA TYR A 90 -7.59 -2.93 -6.40
C TYR A 90 -6.47 -1.89 -6.38
N LEU A 91 -6.17 -1.36 -7.55
CA LEU A 91 -5.34 -0.18 -7.73
C LEU A 91 -6.22 0.84 -8.44
N ILE A 92 -6.47 1.98 -7.78
CA ILE A 92 -7.18 3.08 -8.44
C ILE A 92 -6.14 3.81 -9.29
N ASN A 93 -6.47 3.91 -10.58
CA ASN A 93 -5.57 4.28 -11.66
C ASN A 93 -4.70 5.49 -11.31
N LEU A 94 -3.38 5.31 -11.38
CA LEU A 94 -2.43 6.41 -11.39
C LEU A 94 -2.70 7.27 -12.62
N PHE A 95 -2.67 8.59 -12.47
CA PHE A 95 -2.43 9.46 -13.62
C PHE A 95 -1.01 9.15 -14.12
N LEU A 96 -0.84 8.09 -14.91
CA LEU A 96 0.35 7.93 -15.75
C LEU A 96 0.34 9.13 -16.69
N PRO A 97 1.27 10.11 -16.57
CA PRO A 97 1.34 11.21 -17.51
C PRO A 97 1.79 10.61 -18.85
N GLY A 98 0.83 10.24 -19.70
CA GLY A 98 1.09 9.55 -20.97
C GLY A 98 0.01 8.56 -21.45
N ALA A 99 -0.99 8.21 -20.63
CA ALA A 99 -2.07 7.30 -21.05
C ALA A 99 -3.23 7.99 -21.79
N LEU A 100 -3.12 9.30 -22.04
CA LEU A 100 -3.99 10.08 -22.94
C LEU A 100 -3.10 10.70 -24.03
N ALA A 101 -2.73 9.88 -25.01
CA ALA A 101 -2.19 10.31 -26.31
C ALA A 101 -2.90 9.52 -27.41
#